data_AF-A0A2V8DBJ6-F1
#
_entry.id   AF-A0A2V8DBJ6-F1
#
_cell.length_a   1.000
_cell.length_b   1.000
_cell.length_c   1.000
_cell.angle_alpha   90.00
_cell.angle_beta   90.00
_cell.angle_gamma   90.00
#
_symmetry.space_group_name_H-M   'P 1'
#
loop_
_entity.id
_entity.type
_entity.pdbx_description
1 polymer ?
#
loop_
_entity_poly.entity_id
_entity_poly.type
_entity_poly.pdbx_seq_one_letter_code
_entity_poly.pdbx_strand_id
1 'polypeptide(L)'
;MAQALLTAVFLGLTGLVITVVLGLSGGDIGRHISYGIYSTLVTLLAHSMMMFYLIGKGKAVKDAMTEHHVTGDFYRRIASARKPVFSIGTLAMAVTMTTAIIGASVDTGVLPPMVHGVIAYGALACNLAAVKIEIGALLASSRIVSEVNRLIES
;
A
#
# COMPACT_ATOMS: atom_id res chain seq x y z
N MET A 1 -11.26 2.71 -10.90
CA MET A 1 -9.79 2.57 -10.70
C MET A 1 -9.39 2.75 -9.24
N ALA A 2 -9.49 3.95 -8.63
CA ALA A 2 -9.09 4.16 -7.23
C ALA A 2 -9.78 3.21 -6.23
N GLN A 3 -11.08 2.93 -6.41
CA GLN A 3 -11.81 1.97 -5.58
C GLN A 3 -11.23 0.56 -5.64
N ALA A 4 -10.86 0.07 -6.83
CA ALA A 4 -10.29 -1.27 -6.99
C ALA A 4 -8.93 -1.38 -6.27
N LEU A 5 -8.12 -0.32 -6.32
CA LEU A 5 -6.84 -0.26 -5.59
C LEU A 5 -7.05 -0.29 -4.09
N LEU A 6 -8.00 0.49 -3.56
CA LEU A 6 -8.35 0.45 -2.14
C LEU A 6 -8.86 -0.93 -1.73
N THR A 7 -9.73 -1.55 -2.52
CA THR A 7 -10.20 -2.91 -2.26
C THR A 7 -9.04 -3.89 -2.19
N ALA A 8 -8.07 -3.81 -3.11
CA ALA A 8 -6.89 -4.68 -3.09
C ALA A 8 -6.01 -4.45 -1.86
N VAL A 9 -5.80 -3.19 -1.44
CA VAL A 9 -5.05 -2.85 -0.22
C VAL A 9 -5.76 -3.41 1.01
N PHE A 10 -7.08 -3.23 1.13
CA PHE A 10 -7.87 -3.78 2.23
C PHE A 10 -7.85 -5.31 2.24
N LEU A 11 -7.93 -5.95 1.08
CA LEU A 11 -7.87 -7.40 0.94
C LEU A 11 -6.50 -7.97 1.36
N GLY A 12 -5.41 -7.29 0.99
CA GLY A 12 -4.07 -7.62 1.46
C GLY A 12 -3.94 -7.50 2.97
N LEU A 13 -4.44 -6.39 3.53
CA LEU A 13 -4.41 -6.12 4.97
C LEU A 13 -5.25 -7.13 5.77
N THR A 14 -6.47 -7.45 5.33
CA THR A 14 -7.31 -8.44 6.01
C THR A 14 -6.68 -9.83 5.94
N GLY A 15 -6.10 -10.21 4.79
CA GLY A 15 -5.30 -11.41 4.67
C GLY A 15 -4.15 -11.44 5.69
N LEU A 16 -3.43 -10.33 5.85
CA LEU A 16 -2.34 -10.21 6.81
C LEU A 16 -2.82 -10.40 8.26
N VAL A 17 -3.96 -9.80 8.63
CA VAL A 17 -4.59 -9.98 9.95
C VAL A 17 -4.98 -11.44 10.19
N ILE A 18 -5.59 -12.09 9.20
CA ILE A 18 -5.97 -13.51 9.27
C ILE A 18 -4.71 -14.37 9.49
N THR A 19 -3.64 -14.12 8.74
CA THR A 19 -2.35 -14.81 8.89
C THR A 19 -1.81 -14.69 10.31
N VAL A 20 -1.82 -13.49 10.89
CA VAL A 20 -1.35 -13.26 12.28
C VAL A 20 -2.21 -14.03 13.29
N VAL A 21 -3.54 -13.97 13.16
CA VAL A 21 -4.46 -14.68 14.06
C VAL A 21 -4.25 -16.19 13.99
N LEU A 22 -4.10 -16.74 12.77
CA LEU A 22 -3.81 -18.16 12.58
C LEU A 22 -2.46 -18.54 13.23
N GLY A 23 -1.42 -17.73 13.05
CA GLY A 23 -0.11 -17.96 13.66
C GLY A 23 -0.13 -17.97 15.19
N LEU A 24 -0.91 -17.07 15.81
CA LEU A 24 -1.06 -17.01 17.27
C LEU A 24 -1.90 -18.15 17.84
N SER A 25 -2.89 -18.65 17.09
CA SER A 25 -3.74 -19.75 17.55
C SER A 25 -3.06 -21.11 17.53
N GLY A 26 -1.93 -21.26 16.81
CA GLY A 26 -1.14 -22.49 16.74
C GLY A 26 -1.83 -23.71 16.11
N GLY A 27 -3.04 -23.56 15.56
CA GLY A 27 -3.90 -24.69 15.18
C GLY A 27 -3.72 -25.22 13.76
N ASP A 28 -3.51 -24.35 12.76
CA ASP A 28 -3.46 -24.75 11.34
C ASP A 28 -2.32 -24.04 10.60
N ILE A 29 -1.14 -24.67 10.60
CA ILE A 29 0.08 -24.18 9.98
C ILE A 29 -0.09 -24.04 8.46
N GLY A 30 -0.78 -25.00 7.81
CA GLY A 30 -0.99 -24.97 6.37
C GLY A 30 -1.81 -23.76 5.92
N ARG A 31 -2.87 -23.42 6.67
CA ARG A 31 -3.63 -22.18 6.45
C ARG A 31 -2.80 -20.95 6.76
N HIS A 32 -2.06 -20.92 7.86
CA HIS A 32 -1.17 -19.78 8.18
C HIS A 32 -0.21 -19.47 7.02
N ILE A 33 0.48 -20.48 6.49
CA ILE A 33 1.40 -20.32 5.35
C ILE A 33 0.65 -19.85 4.09
N SER A 34 -0.48 -20.50 3.76
CA SER A 34 -1.25 -20.17 2.55
C SER A 34 -1.77 -18.73 2.57
N TYR A 35 -2.36 -18.30 3.69
CA TYR A 35 -2.79 -16.92 3.87
C TYR A 35 -1.61 -15.95 3.90
N GLY A 36 -0.47 -16.32 4.48
CA GLY A 36 0.74 -15.50 4.50
C GLY A 36 1.31 -15.22 3.11
N ILE A 37 1.40 -16.24 2.25
CA ILE A 37 1.82 -16.09 0.86
C ILE A 37 0.82 -15.21 0.11
N TYR A 38 -0.47 -15.52 0.20
CA TYR A 38 -1.53 -14.76 -0.44
C TYR A 38 -1.50 -13.28 -0.03
N SER A 39 -1.49 -12.99 1.27
CA SER A 39 -1.51 -11.64 1.79
C SER A 39 -0.27 -10.86 1.38
N THR A 40 0.90 -11.50 1.36
CA THR A 40 2.15 -10.87 0.93
C THR A 40 2.06 -10.45 -0.53
N LEU A 41 1.68 -11.36 -1.43
CA LEU A 41 1.58 -11.06 -2.87
C LEU A 41 0.55 -9.97 -3.16
N VAL A 42 -0.64 -10.05 -2.56
CA VAL A 42 -1.70 -9.05 -2.73
C VAL A 42 -1.28 -7.69 -2.20
N THR A 43 -0.65 -7.63 -1.02
CA THR A 43 -0.16 -6.39 -0.41
C THR A 43 0.91 -5.72 -1.26
N LEU A 44 1.91 -6.48 -1.72
CA LEU A 44 2.97 -5.97 -2.58
C LEU A 44 2.41 -5.43 -3.90
N LEU A 45 1.49 -6.18 -4.52
CA LEU A 45 0.82 -5.75 -5.75
C LEU A 45 0.01 -4.48 -5.53
N ALA A 46 -0.79 -4.43 -4.47
CA ALA A 46 -1.69 -3.32 -4.18
C ALA A 46 -0.93 -2.00 -3.95
N HIS A 47 0.11 -2.02 -3.10
CA HIS A 47 0.94 -0.84 -2.84
C HIS A 47 1.72 -0.40 -4.10
N SER A 48 2.25 -1.34 -4.87
CA SER A 48 2.94 -1.01 -6.14
C SER A 48 1.98 -0.34 -7.14
N MET A 49 0.78 -0.90 -7.29
CA MET A 49 -0.24 -0.34 -8.17
C MET A 49 -0.75 1.02 -7.69
N MET A 50 -0.83 1.25 -6.38
CA MET A 50 -1.17 2.55 -5.80
C MET A 50 -0.13 3.61 -6.18
N MET A 51 1.16 3.28 -6.07
CA MET A 51 2.26 4.17 -6.48
C MET A 51 2.19 4.52 -7.97
N PHE A 52 2.02 3.52 -8.85
CA PHE A 52 1.89 3.75 -10.29
C PHE A 52 0.65 4.58 -10.64
N TYR A 53 -0.48 4.33 -9.97
CA TYR A 53 -1.69 5.11 -10.16
C TYR A 53 -1.48 6.59 -9.83
N LEU A 54 -0.83 6.90 -8.71
CA LEU A 54 -0.54 8.28 -8.31
C LEU A 54 0.54 8.94 -9.20
N ILE A 55 1.45 8.16 -9.79
CA ILE A 55 2.34 8.64 -10.87
C ILE A 55 1.51 9.07 -12.08
N GLY A 56 0.63 8.18 -12.55
CA GLY A 56 -0.26 8.41 -13.69
C GLY A 56 -1.14 9.65 -13.50
N LYS A 57 -1.76 9.81 -12.32
CA LYS A 57 -2.59 10.99 -12.01
C LYS A 57 -1.80 12.29 -12.04
N GLY A 58 -0.58 12.30 -11.51
CA GLY A 58 0.29 13.47 -11.60
C GLY A 58 0.67 13.83 -13.03
N LYS A 59 0.98 12.82 -13.87
CA LYS A 59 1.26 13.03 -15.29
C LYS A 59 0.04 13.59 -16.02
N ALA A 60 -1.14 13.00 -15.83
CA ALA A 60 -2.38 13.46 -16.47
C ALA A 60 -2.70 14.93 -16.13
N VAL A 61 -2.51 15.34 -14.86
CA VAL A 61 -2.69 16.75 -14.47
C VAL A 61 -1.67 17.66 -15.14
N LYS A 62 -0.40 17.26 -15.21
CA LYS A 62 0.64 18.06 -15.89
C LYS A 62 0.33 18.23 -17.38
N ASP A 63 -0.09 17.15 -18.03
CA ASP A 63 -0.41 17.13 -19.46
C ASP A 63 -1.62 18.05 -19.72
N ALA A 64 -2.71 17.92 -18.95
CA ALA A 64 -3.90 18.78 -19.06
C ALA A 64 -3.58 20.28 -18.80
N MET A 65 -2.74 20.58 -17.80
CA MET A 65 -2.31 21.97 -17.56
C MET A 65 -1.54 22.56 -18.76
N THR A 66 -0.72 21.73 -19.41
CA THR A 66 0.09 22.16 -20.56
C THR A 66 -0.82 22.39 -21.78
N GLU A 67 -1.76 21.48 -22.03
CA GLU A 67 -2.69 21.56 -23.16
C GLU A 67 -3.63 22.77 -23.07
N HIS A 68 -4.15 23.05 -21.87
CA HIS A 68 -5.11 24.14 -21.64
C HIS A 68 -4.47 25.44 -21.12
N HIS A 69 -3.13 25.54 -21.15
CA HIS A 69 -2.38 26.72 -20.70
C HIS A 69 -2.71 27.17 -19.25
N VAL A 70 -3.09 26.20 -18.40
CA VAL A 70 -3.41 26.43 -16.99
C VAL A 70 -2.11 26.53 -16.20
N THR A 71 -1.89 27.68 -15.57
CA THR A 71 -0.75 27.90 -14.69
C THR A 71 -1.13 27.61 -13.23
N GLY A 72 -0.17 27.15 -12.43
CA GLY A 72 -0.40 26.83 -11.02
C GLY A 72 0.55 25.76 -10.50
N ASP A 73 0.34 25.34 -9.25
CA ASP A 73 1.20 24.37 -8.57
C ASP A 73 0.57 22.99 -8.38
N PHE A 74 -0.50 22.67 -9.13
CA PHE A 74 -1.27 21.43 -9.02
C PHE A 74 -0.41 20.16 -9.16
N TYR A 75 0.52 20.13 -10.12
CA TYR A 75 1.46 19.02 -10.27
C TYR A 75 2.33 18.83 -9.01
N ARG A 76 2.85 19.93 -8.46
CA ARG A 76 3.66 19.91 -7.23
C ARG A 76 2.83 19.44 -6.03
N ARG A 77 1.57 19.85 -5.93
CA ARG A 77 0.63 19.40 -4.88
C ARG A 77 0.38 17.88 -4.96
N ILE A 78 0.20 17.32 -6.17
CA ILE A 78 0.08 15.86 -6.34
C ILE A 78 1.39 15.15 -5.99
N ALA A 79 2.54 15.70 -6.41
CA ALA A 79 3.85 15.13 -6.09
C ALA A 79 4.10 15.08 -4.57
N SER A 80 3.74 16.14 -3.84
CA SER A 80 3.81 16.19 -2.38
C SER A 80 2.85 15.20 -1.72
N ALA A 81 1.62 15.09 -2.22
CA ALA A 81 0.62 14.16 -1.66
C ALA A 81 1.01 12.69 -1.81
N ARG A 82 1.66 12.32 -2.92
CA ARG A 82 2.08 10.92 -3.15
C ARG A 82 3.42 10.56 -2.51
N LYS A 83 4.30 11.53 -2.20
CA LYS A 83 5.62 11.27 -1.59
C LYS A 83 5.58 10.31 -0.38
N PRO A 84 4.68 10.49 0.62
CA PRO A 84 4.62 9.57 1.76
C PRO A 84 4.13 8.17 1.39
N VAL A 85 3.33 8.02 0.31
CA VAL A 85 2.91 6.70 -0.20
C VAL A 85 4.13 5.90 -0.66
N PHE A 86 5.06 6.53 -1.37
CA PHE A 86 6.29 5.86 -1.80
C PHE A 86 7.14 5.41 -0.61
N SER A 87 7.31 6.28 0.38
CA SER A 87 8.17 5.96 1.52
C SER A 87 7.55 4.89 2.43
N ILE A 88 6.36 5.15 2.95
CA ILE A 88 5.72 4.24 3.93
C ILE A 88 5.18 2.99 3.25
N GLY A 89 4.66 3.09 2.02
CA GLY A 89 4.25 1.92 1.24
C GLY A 89 5.42 0.97 0.95
N THR A 90 6.59 1.50 0.56
CA THR A 90 7.78 0.66 0.35
C THR A 90 8.24 0.01 1.66
N LEU A 91 8.21 0.74 2.78
CA LEU A 91 8.53 0.17 4.08
C LEU A 91 7.55 -0.95 4.46
N ALA A 92 6.25 -0.75 4.28
CA ALA A 92 5.22 -1.75 4.53
C ALA A 92 5.45 -3.01 3.68
N MET A 93 5.74 -2.86 2.39
CA MET A 93 6.08 -3.96 1.50
C MET A 93 7.33 -4.70 1.96
N ALA A 94 8.41 -3.97 2.30
CA ALA A 94 9.66 -4.56 2.75
C ALA A 94 9.48 -5.39 4.03
N VAL A 95 8.84 -4.81 5.06
CA VAL A 95 8.62 -5.50 6.33
C VAL A 95 7.69 -6.71 6.16
N THR A 96 6.66 -6.61 5.31
CA THR A 96 5.78 -7.74 4.98
C THR A 96 6.55 -8.88 4.33
N MET A 97 7.38 -8.56 3.34
CA MET A 97 8.21 -9.53 2.63
C MET A 97 9.24 -10.18 3.56
N THR A 98 9.91 -9.39 4.41
CA THR A 98 10.81 -9.89 5.45
C THR A 98 10.10 -10.84 6.41
N THR A 99 8.88 -10.51 6.84
CA THR A 99 8.07 -11.38 7.70
C THR A 99 7.83 -12.74 7.06
N ALA A 100 7.43 -12.76 5.78
CA ALA A 100 7.16 -13.99 5.04
C ALA A 100 8.42 -14.87 4.89
N ILE A 101 9.58 -14.27 4.56
CA ILE A 101 10.86 -14.98 4.44
C ILE A 101 11.30 -15.57 5.79
N ILE A 102 11.15 -14.80 6.87
CA ILE A 102 11.49 -15.26 8.23
C ILE A 102 10.55 -16.38 8.68
N GLY A 103 9.28 -16.39 8.24
CA GLY A 103 8.36 -17.50 8.50
C GLY A 103 8.94 -18.85 8.07
N ALA A 104 9.49 -18.93 6.86
CA ALA A 104 10.18 -20.15 6.38
C ALA A 104 11.42 -20.53 7.22
N SER A 105 12.08 -19.55 7.85
CA SER A 105 13.21 -19.80 8.74
C SER A 105 12.78 -20.34 10.11
N VAL A 106 11.57 -20.00 10.57
CA VAL A 106 10.97 -20.60 11.78
C VAL A 106 10.55 -22.04 11.49
N ASP A 107 9.97 -22.31 10.32
CA ASP A 107 9.55 -23.66 9.92
C ASP A 107 10.71 -24.65 9.83
N THR A 108 11.93 -24.16 9.55
CA THR A 108 13.16 -24.95 9.51
C THR A 108 13.91 -25.01 10.85
N GLY A 109 13.39 -24.35 11.90
CA GLY A 109 13.98 -24.33 13.24
C GLY A 109 15.21 -23.43 13.40
N VAL A 110 15.57 -22.63 12.37
CA VAL A 110 16.73 -21.72 12.39
C VAL A 110 16.47 -20.51 13.28
N LEU A 111 15.23 -20.02 13.31
CA LEU A 111 14.82 -18.86 14.11
C LEU A 111 13.68 -19.20 15.07
N PRO A 112 13.64 -18.57 16.27
CA PRO A 112 12.55 -18.79 17.20
C PRO A 112 11.25 -18.11 16.71
N PRO A 113 10.07 -18.71 16.95
CA PRO A 113 8.77 -18.15 16.53
C PRO A 113 8.49 -16.73 17.02
N MET A 114 9.04 -16.36 18.18
CA MET A 114 8.91 -15.01 18.74
C MET A 114 9.43 -13.92 17.78
N VAL A 115 10.55 -14.18 17.08
CA VAL A 115 11.13 -13.20 16.15
C VAL A 115 10.20 -12.96 14.97
N HIS A 116 9.64 -14.04 14.40
CA HIS A 116 8.64 -13.93 13.36
C HIS A 116 7.40 -13.14 13.84
N GLY A 117 6.90 -13.43 15.05
CA GLY A 117 5.76 -12.73 15.63
C GLY A 117 5.97 -11.23 15.80
N VAL A 118 7.12 -10.80 16.33
CA VAL A 118 7.44 -9.36 16.49
C VAL A 118 7.46 -8.64 15.15
N ILE A 119 8.08 -9.25 14.14
CA ILE A 119 8.17 -8.65 12.80
C ILE A 119 6.79 -8.63 12.13
N ALA A 120 5.96 -9.65 12.35
CA ALA A 120 4.58 -9.69 11.85
C ALA A 120 3.71 -8.55 12.42
N TYR A 121 3.83 -8.23 13.71
CA TYR A 121 3.18 -7.04 14.28
C TYR A 121 3.71 -5.74 13.66
N GLY A 122 5.02 -5.66 13.41
CA GLY A 122 5.64 -4.55 12.68
C GLY A 122 5.08 -4.39 11.27
N ALA A 123 4.91 -5.50 10.54
CA ALA A 123 4.30 -5.52 9.21
C ALA A 123 2.87 -4.99 9.27
N LEU A 124 2.07 -5.45 10.22
CA LEU A 124 0.68 -5.00 10.39
C LEU A 124 0.61 -3.49 10.68
N ALA A 125 1.45 -2.99 11.57
CA ALA A 125 1.53 -1.56 11.90
C ALA A 125 1.93 -0.72 10.68
N CYS A 126 2.94 -1.16 9.91
CA CYS A 126 3.37 -0.46 8.70
C CYS A 126 2.28 -0.44 7.63
N ASN A 127 1.59 -1.57 7.41
CA ASN A 127 0.49 -1.64 6.44
C ASN A 127 -0.69 -0.73 6.85
N LEU A 128 -1.06 -0.70 8.14
CA LEU A 128 -2.09 0.21 8.64
C LEU A 128 -1.71 1.69 8.42
N ALA A 129 -0.45 2.04 8.65
CA ALA A 129 0.06 3.39 8.37
C ALA A 129 0.02 3.69 6.86
N ALA A 130 0.43 2.75 6.01
CA ALA A 130 0.39 2.89 4.56
C ALA A 130 -1.04 3.13 4.06
N VAL A 131 -2.03 2.33 4.49
CA VAL A 131 -3.44 2.49 4.10
C VAL A 131 -3.96 3.90 4.41
N LYS A 132 -3.67 4.41 5.61
CA LYS A 132 -4.09 5.77 6.01
C LYS A 132 -3.50 6.83 5.08
N ILE A 133 -2.22 6.71 4.76
CA ILE A 133 -1.50 7.64 3.88
C ILE A 133 -2.04 7.56 2.45
N GLU A 134 -2.31 6.36 1.95
CA GLU A 134 -2.85 6.13 0.60
C GLU A 134 -4.24 6.73 0.42
N ILE A 135 -5.13 6.54 1.39
CA ILE A 135 -6.46 7.18 1.38
C ILE A 135 -6.32 8.71 1.33
N GLY A 136 -5.45 9.27 2.18
CA GLY A 136 -5.18 10.72 2.17
C GLY A 136 -4.65 11.22 0.81
N ALA A 137 -3.72 10.49 0.21
CA ALA A 137 -3.16 10.83 -1.10
C ALA A 137 -4.19 10.74 -2.23
N LEU A 138 -5.08 9.74 -2.20
CA LEU A 138 -6.17 9.59 -3.17
C LEU A 138 -7.18 10.73 -3.07
N LEU A 139 -7.59 11.09 -1.86
CA LEU A 139 -8.52 12.20 -1.63
C LEU A 139 -7.91 13.53 -2.09
N ALA A 140 -6.65 13.80 -1.73
CA ALA A 140 -5.93 14.98 -2.18
C ALA A 140 -5.80 15.03 -3.72
N SER A 141 -5.44 13.91 -4.35
CA SER A 141 -5.33 13.80 -5.81
C SER A 141 -6.68 14.04 -6.50
N SER A 142 -7.77 13.48 -5.97
CA SER A 142 -9.13 13.69 -6.49
C SER A 142 -9.52 15.16 -6.44
N ARG A 143 -9.28 15.83 -5.31
CA ARG A 143 -9.56 17.26 -5.15
C ARG A 143 -8.76 18.13 -6.11
N ILE A 144 -7.46 17.83 -6.28
CA ILE A 144 -6.61 18.59 -7.21
C ILE A 144 -7.10 18.43 -8.64
N VAL A 145 -7.46 17.22 -9.05
CA VAL A 145 -7.99 16.95 -10.39
C VAL A 145 -9.30 17.70 -10.63
N SER A 146 -10.22 17.72 -9.66
CA SER A 146 -11.46 18.50 -9.79
C SER A 146 -11.21 20.01 -9.87
N GLU A 147 -10.23 20.53 -9.13
CA GLU A 147 -9.84 21.94 -9.19
C GLU A 147 -9.30 22.30 -10.59
N VAL A 148 -8.46 21.45 -11.18
CA VAL A 148 -7.91 21.64 -12.54
C VAL A 148 -9.01 21.55 -13.59
N ASN A 149 -9.89 20.55 -13.53
CA ASN A 149 -10.98 20.42 -14.49
C ASN A 149 -11.88 21.65 -14.51
N ARG A 150 -12.19 22.21 -13.33
CA ARG A 150 -13.01 23.43 -13.24
C ARG A 150 -12.34 24.65 -13.88
N LEU A 151 -11.01 24.73 -13.88
CA LEU A 151 -10.26 25.81 -14.54
C LEU A 151 -10.15 25.61 -16.05
N ILE A 152 -10.29 24.38 -16.53
CA ILE A 152 -10.28 24.05 -17.96
C ILE A 152 -11.66 24.29 -18.58
N GLU A 153 -12.73 24.03 -17.82
CA GLU A 153 -14.11 24.22 -18.24
C GLU A 153 -14.60 25.69 -18.17
N SER A 154 -13.84 26.58 -17.52
CA SER A 154 -14.14 28.02 -17.39
C SER A 154 -13.56 28.85 -18.52
#